data_AF-E9NX59-F1
#
_entry.id   AF-E9NX59-F1
#
_cell.length_a   1.000
_cell.length_b   1.000
_cell.length_c   1.000
_cell.angle_alpha   90.00
_cell.angle_beta   90.00
_cell.angle_gamma   90.00
#
_symmetry.space_group_name_H-M   'P 1'
#
loop_
_entity.id
_entity.type
_entity.pdbx_description
1 polymer ?
#
loop_
_entity_poly.entity_id
_entity_poly.type
_entity_poly.pdbx_seq_one_letter_code
_entity_poly.pdbx_strand_id
1 'polypeptide(L)'
;MTNIRKSHPLFKIINHSFIDLPAPSNISSWWNFGSLLGVCLMVQILTGLFLAMHYTSDTMTAFSSVTHICRDVNYGWLIRYLHANGASMFFICLFLHVGRGLYYGSYTFLKTWNIGIILLFAVMATAFMGYVLPWGQMSFWGATVITNLLSAIPYIGTTLVKWIWGGFSVDKATLTRFFAFHFILPFIIAALAIVHLLFLHETGSNNPTGLNSNADKFPFHPYYTIK
;
A
#
# COMPACT_ATOMS: atom_id res chain seq x y z
N MET A 1 -3.04 39.76 12.03
CA MET A 1 -3.98 38.84 11.37
C MET A 1 -3.43 37.43 11.44
N THR A 2 -4.24 36.43 11.77
CA THR A 2 -3.80 35.02 11.75
C THR A 2 -3.57 34.58 10.30
N ASN A 3 -2.44 33.92 10.04
CA ASN A 3 -2.09 33.42 8.70
C ASN A 3 -3.19 32.46 8.20
N ILE A 4 -3.58 32.59 6.93
CA ILE A 4 -4.56 31.73 6.23
C ILE A 4 -4.24 30.24 6.41
N ARG A 5 -2.96 29.87 6.46
CA ARG A 5 -2.47 28.51 6.71
C ARG A 5 -2.95 27.92 8.05
N LYS A 6 -3.19 28.77 9.05
CA LYS A 6 -3.64 28.38 10.41
C LYS A 6 -5.14 28.61 10.64
N SER A 7 -5.78 29.45 9.84
CA SER A 7 -7.20 29.81 10.02
C SER A 7 -8.13 29.09 9.04
N HIS A 8 -7.72 28.83 7.80
CA HIS A 8 -8.57 28.16 6.82
C HIS A 8 -8.77 26.67 7.19
N PRO A 9 -10.01 26.15 7.28
CA PRO A 9 -10.27 24.80 7.79
C PRO A 9 -9.47 23.68 7.11
N LEU A 10 -9.33 23.73 5.78
CA LEU A 10 -8.54 22.73 5.03
C LEU A 10 -7.04 22.91 5.22
N PHE A 11 -6.53 24.15 5.14
CA PHE A 11 -5.10 24.39 5.24
C PHE A 11 -4.59 24.20 6.66
N LYS A 12 -5.46 24.35 7.66
CA LYS A 12 -5.15 24.03 9.04
C LYS A 12 -4.78 22.55 9.20
N ILE A 13 -5.49 21.63 8.55
CA ILE A 13 -5.18 20.18 8.59
C ILE A 13 -3.81 19.92 7.97
N ILE A 14 -3.55 20.48 6.78
CA ILE A 14 -2.26 20.36 6.09
C ILE A 14 -1.14 20.95 6.96
N ASN A 15 -1.37 22.12 7.55
CA ASN A 15 -0.40 22.81 8.37
C ASN A 15 0.03 21.97 9.58
N HIS A 16 -0.94 21.47 10.34
CA HIS A 16 -0.66 20.69 11.54
C HIS A 16 -0.10 19.30 11.25
N SER A 17 -0.36 18.76 10.04
CA SER A 17 0.08 17.42 9.65
C SER A 17 1.42 17.40 8.91
N PHE A 18 1.80 18.49 8.22
CA PHE A 18 2.95 18.48 7.31
C PHE A 18 3.91 19.66 7.44
N ILE A 19 3.50 20.77 8.09
CA ILE A 19 4.32 22.00 8.11
C ILE A 19 4.78 22.30 9.52
N ASP A 20 3.84 22.63 10.41
CA ASP A 20 4.10 22.97 11.81
C ASP A 20 4.01 21.73 12.72
N LEU A 21 4.00 20.52 12.16
CA LEU A 21 4.00 19.27 12.93
C LEU A 21 5.28 19.19 13.78
N PRO A 22 5.21 19.11 15.12
CA PRO A 22 6.39 19.01 15.96
C PRO A 22 6.94 17.58 15.93
N ALA A 23 8.15 17.42 15.39
CA ALA A 23 8.83 16.13 15.24
C ALA A 23 10.11 16.06 16.10
N PRO A 24 10.47 14.89 16.66
CA PRO A 24 11.69 14.73 17.44
C PRO A 24 12.93 15.05 16.61
N SER A 25 13.83 15.90 17.11
CA SER A 25 15.02 16.39 16.40
C SER A 25 15.93 15.28 15.84
N ASN A 26 15.98 14.14 16.53
CA ASN A 26 16.97 13.07 16.33
C ASN A 26 16.45 11.85 15.52
N ILE A 27 15.33 11.95 14.80
CA ILE A 27 14.86 10.81 13.98
C ILE A 27 15.83 10.50 12.83
N SER A 28 16.21 9.22 12.69
CA SER A 28 17.19 8.73 11.71
C SER A 28 16.56 8.47 10.33
N SER A 29 17.32 7.96 9.35
CA SER A 29 16.81 7.62 8.02
C SER A 29 15.70 6.56 8.03
N TRP A 30 15.62 5.75 9.09
CA TRP A 30 14.56 4.75 9.25
C TRP A 30 13.15 5.35 9.34
N TRP A 31 13.03 6.64 9.70
CA TRP A 31 11.74 7.33 9.71
C TRP A 31 11.25 7.72 8.31
N ASN A 32 12.13 7.73 7.30
CA ASN A 32 11.76 8.09 5.92
C ASN A 32 10.88 7.01 5.26
N PHE A 33 10.87 5.77 5.75
CA PHE A 33 10.05 4.71 5.14
C PHE A 33 8.54 4.98 5.24
N GLY A 34 8.08 5.82 6.16
CA GLY A 34 6.67 6.24 6.20
C GLY A 34 6.27 7.07 4.98
N SER A 35 7.06 8.08 4.63
CA SER A 35 6.80 8.93 3.45
C SER A 35 7.04 8.16 2.15
N LEU A 36 8.08 7.32 2.09
CA LEU A 36 8.32 6.46 0.91
C LEU A 36 7.17 5.51 0.63
N LEU A 37 6.50 4.96 1.66
CA LEU A 37 5.30 4.14 1.48
C LEU A 37 4.14 4.94 0.88
N GLY A 38 3.95 6.18 1.33
CA GLY A 38 2.98 7.10 0.72
C GLY A 38 3.27 7.37 -0.76
N VAL A 39 4.53 7.61 -1.11
CA VAL A 39 4.97 7.78 -2.51
C VAL A 39 4.74 6.49 -3.31
N CYS A 40 5.11 5.33 -2.77
CA CYS A 40 4.87 4.04 -3.43
C CYS A 40 3.38 3.85 -3.72
N LEU A 41 2.49 4.13 -2.76
CA LEU A 41 1.05 4.04 -2.96
C LEU A 41 0.55 4.95 -4.08
N MET A 42 0.99 6.21 -4.11
CA MET A 42 0.62 7.14 -5.18
C MET A 42 1.11 6.67 -6.55
N VAL A 43 2.36 6.20 -6.64
CA VAL A 43 2.91 5.64 -7.88
C VAL A 43 2.11 4.43 -8.35
N GLN A 44 1.76 3.50 -7.45
CA GLN A 44 0.98 2.31 -7.79
C GLN A 44 -0.44 2.67 -8.26
N ILE A 45 -1.12 3.61 -7.60
CA ILE A 45 -2.46 4.05 -8.01
C ILE A 45 -2.42 4.71 -9.39
N LEU A 46 -1.49 5.64 -9.62
CA LEU A 46 -1.38 6.33 -10.90
C LEU A 46 -1.04 5.38 -12.03
N THR A 47 0.05 4.61 -11.89
CA THR A 47 0.46 3.64 -12.91
C THR A 47 -0.60 2.56 -13.14
N GLY A 48 -1.22 2.06 -12.07
CA GLY A 48 -2.29 1.06 -12.15
C GLY A 48 -3.52 1.57 -12.89
N LEU A 49 -3.92 2.84 -12.67
CA LEU A 49 -5.01 3.47 -13.40
C LEU A 49 -4.72 3.56 -14.91
N PHE A 50 -3.53 4.01 -15.30
CA PHE A 50 -3.14 4.08 -16.72
C PHE A 50 -3.05 2.69 -17.37
N LEU A 51 -2.58 1.68 -16.64
CA LEU A 51 -2.59 0.29 -17.13
C LEU A 51 -4.02 -0.24 -17.30
N ALA A 52 -4.91 0.06 -16.36
CA ALA A 52 -6.31 -0.38 -16.39
C ALA A 52 -7.09 0.16 -17.59
N MET A 53 -6.74 1.34 -18.12
CA MET A 53 -7.33 1.90 -19.34
C MET A 53 -7.08 1.04 -20.59
N HIS A 54 -6.09 0.17 -20.56
CA HIS A 54 -5.67 -0.66 -21.71
C HIS A 54 -5.73 -2.18 -21.44
N TYR A 55 -6.09 -2.58 -20.22
CA TYR A 55 -6.13 -3.99 -19.80
C TYR A 55 -7.53 -4.58 -19.97
N THR A 56 -7.62 -5.87 -20.31
CA THR A 56 -8.88 -6.63 -20.38
C THR A 56 -8.88 -7.81 -19.42
N SER A 57 -9.88 -7.91 -18.54
CA SER A 57 -9.99 -8.98 -17.54
C SER A 57 -10.72 -10.23 -18.04
N ASP A 58 -10.42 -10.69 -19.26
CA ASP A 58 -10.95 -11.92 -19.84
C ASP A 58 -9.82 -12.92 -20.11
N THR A 59 -10.00 -14.19 -19.78
CA THR A 59 -8.92 -15.20 -19.82
C THR A 59 -8.32 -15.41 -21.20
N MET A 60 -9.07 -15.13 -22.27
CA MET A 60 -8.57 -15.22 -23.64
C MET A 60 -7.72 -14.02 -24.05
N THR A 61 -7.87 -12.88 -23.37
CA THR A 61 -7.25 -11.60 -23.77
C THR A 61 -6.37 -10.94 -22.70
N ALA A 62 -6.38 -11.41 -21.46
CA ALA A 62 -5.63 -10.79 -20.36
C ALA A 62 -4.13 -10.76 -20.62
N PHE A 63 -3.54 -11.89 -21.00
CA PHE A 63 -2.11 -11.94 -21.32
C PHE A 63 -1.76 -11.07 -22.54
N SER A 64 -2.58 -11.13 -23.60
CA SER A 64 -2.33 -10.34 -24.82
C SER A 64 -2.56 -8.84 -24.63
N SER A 65 -3.49 -8.42 -23.76
CA SER A 65 -3.65 -7.00 -23.42
C SER A 65 -2.44 -6.43 -22.67
N VAL A 66 -1.82 -7.22 -21.78
CA VAL A 66 -0.57 -6.82 -21.11
C VAL A 66 0.61 -6.75 -22.09
N THR A 67 0.70 -7.64 -23.08
CA THR A 67 1.74 -7.54 -24.11
C THR A 67 1.49 -6.37 -25.06
N HIS A 68 0.24 -6.10 -25.44
CA HIS A 68 -0.17 -4.92 -26.19
C HIS A 68 0.21 -3.63 -25.46
N ILE A 69 -0.05 -3.52 -24.14
CA ILE A 69 0.41 -2.40 -23.32
C ILE A 69 1.92 -2.19 -23.46
N CYS A 70 2.72 -3.25 -23.42
CA CYS A 70 4.17 -3.11 -23.48
C CYS A 70 4.69 -2.77 -24.88
N ARG A 71 3.98 -3.14 -25.94
CA ARG A 71 4.49 -3.07 -27.32
C ARG A 71 3.91 -1.91 -28.13
N ASP A 72 2.63 -1.62 -27.91
CA ASP A 72 1.85 -0.78 -28.83
C ASP A 72 1.37 0.52 -28.15
N VAL A 73 1.25 0.53 -26.81
CA VAL A 73 0.88 1.74 -26.05
C VAL A 73 2.13 2.61 -25.84
N ASN A 74 2.03 3.89 -26.17
CA ASN A 74 3.11 4.88 -25.97
C ASN A 74 3.58 4.89 -24.51
N TYR A 75 4.87 4.61 -24.29
CA TYR A 75 5.47 4.45 -22.95
C TYR A 75 4.81 3.39 -22.07
N GLY A 76 3.96 2.51 -22.61
CA GLY A 76 3.24 1.50 -21.84
C GLY A 76 4.18 0.46 -21.20
N TRP A 77 5.30 0.12 -21.85
CA TRP A 77 6.35 -0.69 -21.24
C TRP A 77 6.90 -0.04 -19.96
N LEU A 78 7.18 1.26 -19.98
CA LEU A 78 7.72 2.00 -18.85
C LEU A 78 6.71 2.01 -17.70
N ILE A 79 5.44 2.33 -17.98
CA ILE A 79 4.37 2.32 -16.97
C ILE A 79 4.20 0.92 -16.37
N ARG A 80 4.21 -0.12 -17.20
CA ARG A 80 4.11 -1.53 -16.75
C ARG A 80 5.26 -1.90 -15.83
N TYR A 81 6.50 -1.58 -16.21
CA TYR A 81 7.67 -1.92 -15.39
C TYR A 81 7.79 -1.07 -14.15
N LEU A 82 7.35 0.20 -14.20
CA LEU A 82 7.24 1.05 -13.01
C LEU A 82 6.23 0.45 -12.01
N HIS A 83 5.06 0.00 -12.49
CA HIS A 83 4.06 -0.63 -11.63
C HIS A 83 4.53 -1.98 -11.04
N ALA A 84 5.19 -2.81 -11.86
CA ALA A 84 5.68 -4.12 -11.42
C ALA A 84 6.82 -4.01 -10.41
N ASN A 85 7.86 -3.23 -10.72
CA ASN A 85 9.00 -3.03 -9.80
C ASN A 85 8.62 -2.12 -8.61
N GLY A 86 7.68 -1.19 -8.81
CA GLY A 86 7.13 -0.36 -7.75
C GLY A 86 6.43 -1.18 -6.67
N ALA A 87 5.76 -2.29 -7.03
CA ALA A 87 5.24 -3.24 -6.06
C ALA A 87 6.35 -3.88 -5.19
N SER A 88 7.47 -4.28 -5.79
CA SER A 88 8.63 -4.79 -5.02
C SER A 88 9.23 -3.72 -4.11
N MET A 89 9.38 -2.49 -4.60
CA MET A 89 9.86 -1.37 -3.77
C MET A 89 8.91 -1.09 -2.60
N PHE A 90 7.60 -1.20 -2.83
CA PHE A 90 6.59 -1.07 -1.78
C PHE A 90 6.85 -2.08 -0.65
N PHE A 91 7.08 -3.36 -0.96
CA PHE A 91 7.38 -4.38 0.05
C PHE A 91 8.72 -4.16 0.75
N ILE A 92 9.75 -3.74 0.03
CA ILE A 92 11.04 -3.37 0.64
C ILE A 92 10.82 -2.26 1.68
N CYS A 93 10.13 -1.18 1.30
CA CYS A 93 9.78 -0.10 2.23
C CYS A 93 8.93 -0.59 3.41
N LEU A 94 7.96 -1.47 3.15
CA LEU A 94 7.08 -2.03 4.20
C LEU A 94 7.90 -2.80 5.22
N PHE A 95 8.74 -3.73 4.79
CA PHE A 95 9.54 -4.56 5.69
C PHE A 95 10.54 -3.72 6.49
N LEU A 96 11.18 -2.71 5.87
CA LEU A 96 12.06 -1.80 6.59
C LEU A 96 11.29 -0.90 7.58
N HIS A 97 10.08 -0.48 7.22
CA HIS A 97 9.20 0.29 8.10
C HIS A 97 8.75 -0.53 9.33
N VAL A 98 8.35 -1.78 9.13
CA VAL A 98 8.01 -2.72 10.21
C VAL A 98 9.23 -3.03 11.06
N GLY A 99 10.37 -3.32 10.44
CA GLY A 99 11.64 -3.58 11.13
C GLY A 99 12.07 -2.43 12.03
N ARG A 100 11.97 -1.18 11.55
CA ARG A 100 12.15 0.03 12.36
C ARG A 100 11.21 0.02 13.56
N GLY A 101 9.93 -0.29 13.33
CA GLY A 101 8.91 -0.27 14.38
C GLY A 101 9.17 -1.30 15.49
N LEU A 102 9.68 -2.49 15.12
CA LEU A 102 10.13 -3.51 16.06
C LEU A 102 11.37 -3.06 16.82
N TYR A 103 12.41 -2.63 16.11
CA TYR A 103 13.71 -2.29 16.70
C TYR A 103 13.62 -1.14 17.71
N TYR A 104 12.86 -0.09 17.40
CA TYR A 104 12.71 1.08 18.27
C TYR A 104 11.48 1.03 19.18
N GLY A 105 10.82 -0.13 19.32
CA GLY A 105 9.67 -0.27 20.23
C GLY A 105 8.45 0.58 19.86
N SER A 106 8.30 0.96 18.59
CA SER A 106 7.18 1.81 18.14
C SER A 106 5.84 1.07 18.11
N TYR A 107 5.86 -0.26 18.23
CA TYR A 107 4.65 -1.08 18.39
C TYR A 107 3.88 -0.78 19.68
N THR A 108 4.50 -0.09 20.64
CA THR A 108 3.83 0.40 21.86
C THR A 108 2.72 1.42 21.56
N PHE A 109 2.75 2.08 20.40
CA PHE A 109 1.64 2.87 19.88
C PHE A 109 0.55 1.96 19.29
N LEU A 110 -0.18 1.27 20.17
CA LEU A 110 -1.06 0.15 19.83
C LEU A 110 -2.06 0.46 18.70
N LYS A 111 -2.71 1.64 18.73
CA LYS A 111 -3.66 2.03 17.68
C LYS A 111 -2.98 2.13 16.32
N THR A 112 -1.89 2.89 16.24
CA THR A 112 -1.08 3.07 15.03
C THR A 112 -0.52 1.74 14.53
N TRP A 113 0.04 0.93 15.44
CA TRP A 113 0.62 -0.38 15.11
C TRP A 113 -0.41 -1.35 14.55
N ASN A 114 -1.58 -1.48 15.17
CA ASN A 114 -2.63 -2.38 14.72
C ASN A 114 -3.20 -1.96 13.35
N ILE A 115 -3.37 -0.66 13.09
CA ILE A 115 -3.70 -0.20 11.73
C ILE A 115 -2.57 -0.52 10.75
N GLY A 116 -1.30 -0.44 11.17
CA GLY A 116 -0.15 -0.85 10.37
C GLY A 116 -0.18 -2.32 9.97
N ILE A 117 -0.62 -3.23 10.87
CA ILE A 117 -0.82 -4.65 10.56
C ILE A 117 -1.94 -4.83 9.51
N ILE A 118 -3.07 -4.12 9.66
CA ILE A 118 -4.17 -4.16 8.69
C ILE A 118 -3.69 -3.66 7.31
N LEU A 119 -2.92 -2.57 7.28
CA LEU A 119 -2.30 -2.05 6.05
C LEU A 119 -1.38 -3.07 5.39
N LEU A 120 -0.54 -3.76 6.17
CA LEU A 120 0.32 -4.82 5.66
C LEU A 120 -0.49 -5.92 4.97
N PHE A 121 -1.52 -6.45 5.63
CA PHE A 121 -2.37 -7.48 5.03
C PHE A 121 -3.15 -6.98 3.80
N ALA A 122 -3.62 -5.74 3.81
CA ALA A 122 -4.30 -5.15 2.66
C ALA A 122 -3.37 -5.01 1.45
N VAL A 123 -2.11 -4.58 1.65
CA VAL A 123 -1.11 -4.50 0.58
C VAL A 123 -0.72 -5.90 0.08
N MET A 124 -0.57 -6.89 0.97
CA MET A 124 -0.35 -8.29 0.61
C MET A 124 -1.46 -8.84 -0.29
N ALA A 125 -2.73 -8.66 0.10
CA ALA A 125 -3.87 -9.09 -0.69
C ALA A 125 -3.90 -8.39 -2.06
N THR A 126 -3.66 -7.07 -2.08
CA THR A 126 -3.64 -6.25 -3.30
C THR A 126 -2.57 -6.75 -4.26
N ALA A 127 -1.33 -6.93 -3.79
CA ALA A 127 -0.22 -7.37 -4.63
C ALA A 127 -0.39 -8.80 -5.14
N PHE A 128 -0.91 -9.70 -4.30
CA PHE A 128 -1.24 -11.06 -4.72
C PHE A 128 -2.23 -11.05 -5.89
N MET A 129 -3.35 -10.34 -5.76
CA MET A 129 -4.34 -10.25 -6.84
C MET A 129 -3.79 -9.56 -8.09
N GLY A 130 -2.97 -8.52 -7.93
CA GLY A 130 -2.29 -7.84 -9.03
C GLY A 130 -1.38 -8.76 -9.82
N TYR A 131 -0.67 -9.67 -9.14
CA TYR A 131 0.21 -10.66 -9.77
C TYR A 131 -0.56 -11.71 -10.60
N VAL A 132 -1.86 -11.90 -10.34
CA VAL A 132 -2.71 -12.81 -11.13
C VAL A 132 -3.11 -12.20 -12.47
N LEU A 133 -3.21 -10.87 -12.56
CA LEU A 133 -3.78 -10.16 -13.71
C LEU A 133 -3.05 -10.37 -15.05
N PRO A 134 -1.71 -10.50 -15.12
CA PRO A 134 -1.03 -10.82 -16.37
C PRO A 134 -1.40 -12.19 -16.95
N TRP A 135 -2.03 -13.07 -16.16
CA TRP A 135 -2.50 -14.39 -16.58
C TRP A 135 -1.42 -15.28 -17.22
N GLY A 136 -0.18 -15.17 -16.73
CA GLY A 136 0.92 -16.07 -17.09
C GLY A 136 0.89 -17.38 -16.29
N GLN A 137 1.82 -18.30 -16.59
CA GLN A 137 1.93 -19.60 -15.91
C GLN A 137 2.06 -19.46 -14.39
N MET A 138 3.00 -18.63 -13.91
CA MET A 138 3.20 -18.41 -12.48
C MET A 138 2.01 -17.70 -11.83
N SER A 139 1.35 -16.79 -12.56
CA SER A 139 0.14 -16.11 -12.11
C SER A 139 -0.99 -17.11 -11.84
N PHE A 140 -1.26 -17.99 -12.80
CA PHE A 140 -2.33 -18.98 -12.72
C PHE A 140 -2.06 -20.04 -11.65
N TRP A 141 -0.89 -20.67 -11.68
CA TRP A 141 -0.54 -21.72 -10.73
C TRP A 141 -0.36 -21.17 -9.31
N GLY A 142 0.21 -19.96 -9.18
CA GLY A 142 0.29 -19.26 -7.90
C GLY A 142 -1.09 -19.00 -7.32
N ALA A 143 -2.02 -18.47 -8.12
CA ALA A 143 -3.41 -18.28 -7.69
C ALA A 143 -4.05 -19.58 -7.22
N THR A 144 -3.91 -20.65 -8.01
CA THR A 144 -4.49 -21.97 -7.73
C THR A 144 -3.96 -22.54 -6.41
N VAL A 145 -2.64 -22.59 -6.22
CA VAL A 145 -2.03 -23.16 -5.02
C VAL A 145 -2.38 -22.35 -3.77
N ILE A 146 -2.20 -21.02 -3.81
CA ILE A 146 -2.39 -20.16 -2.63
C ILE A 146 -3.85 -20.12 -2.19
N THR A 147 -4.79 -19.94 -3.11
CA THR A 147 -6.21 -19.90 -2.73
C THR A 147 -6.71 -21.26 -2.25
N ASN A 148 -6.18 -22.36 -2.77
CA ASN A 148 -6.56 -23.70 -2.33
C ASN A 148 -6.07 -24.05 -0.92
N LEU A 149 -5.12 -23.31 -0.33
CA LEU A 149 -4.75 -23.49 1.09
C LEU A 149 -5.95 -23.32 2.03
N LEU A 150 -6.95 -22.52 1.65
CA LEU A 150 -8.18 -22.35 2.42
C LEU A 150 -9.04 -23.63 2.47
N SER A 151 -8.81 -24.60 1.59
CA SER A 151 -9.53 -25.89 1.63
C SER A 151 -9.22 -26.70 2.89
N ALA A 152 -8.11 -26.39 3.57
CA ALA A 152 -7.71 -27.05 4.80
C ALA A 152 -8.56 -26.62 6.02
N ILE A 153 -9.38 -25.58 5.91
CA ILE A 153 -10.29 -25.16 6.99
C ILE A 153 -11.39 -26.22 7.15
N PRO A 154 -11.55 -26.83 8.35
CA PRO A 154 -12.57 -27.86 8.58
C PRO A 154 -13.98 -27.38 8.25
N TYR A 155 -14.78 -28.29 7.69
CA TYR A 155 -16.19 -28.11 7.33
C TYR A 155 -16.48 -27.12 6.19
N ILE A 156 -15.91 -25.91 6.22
CA ILE A 156 -16.25 -24.83 5.28
C ILE A 156 -15.20 -24.58 4.19
N GLY A 157 -13.99 -25.15 4.29
CA GLY A 157 -12.86 -24.78 3.45
C GLY A 157 -13.08 -24.99 1.96
N THR A 158 -13.57 -26.17 1.55
CA THR A 158 -13.81 -26.47 0.12
C THR A 158 -14.90 -25.58 -0.50
N THR A 159 -15.93 -25.25 0.28
CA THR A 159 -16.99 -24.31 -0.12
C THR A 159 -16.43 -22.90 -0.27
N LEU A 160 -15.58 -22.46 0.67
CA LEU A 160 -14.94 -21.13 0.63
C LEU A 160 -14.05 -20.97 -0.61
N VAL A 161 -13.24 -21.97 -0.94
CA VAL A 161 -12.38 -21.95 -2.14
C VAL A 161 -13.20 -21.81 -3.42
N LYS A 162 -14.24 -22.65 -3.59
CA LYS A 162 -15.13 -22.58 -4.76
C LYS A 162 -15.87 -21.24 -4.84
N TRP A 163 -16.24 -20.67 -3.69
CA TRP A 163 -16.84 -19.34 -3.62
C TRP A 163 -15.87 -18.24 -4.08
N ILE A 164 -14.61 -18.27 -3.62
CA ILE A 164 -13.56 -17.33 -4.05
C ILE A 164 -13.31 -17.46 -5.55
N TRP A 165 -13.25 -18.67 -6.09
CA TRP A 165 -13.08 -18.89 -7.53
C TRP A 165 -14.33 -18.50 -8.34
N GLY A 166 -15.52 -18.68 -7.76
CA GLY A 166 -16.76 -18.58 -8.52
C GLY A 166 -16.94 -19.72 -9.52
N GLY A 167 -16.39 -20.89 -9.20
CA GLY A 167 -16.33 -22.05 -10.08
C GLY A 167 -15.59 -23.21 -9.43
N PHE A 168 -15.23 -24.21 -10.24
CA PHE A 168 -14.51 -25.41 -9.78
C PHE A 168 -13.00 -25.27 -9.80
N SER A 169 -12.47 -24.23 -10.46
CA SER A 169 -11.06 -23.91 -10.58
C SER A 169 -10.87 -22.40 -10.73
N VAL A 170 -9.63 -21.93 -10.64
CA VAL A 170 -9.26 -20.57 -11.05
C VAL A 170 -9.55 -20.42 -12.55
N ASP A 171 -10.41 -19.47 -12.93
CA ASP A 171 -10.81 -19.24 -14.33
C ASP A 171 -11.36 -17.80 -14.51
N LYS A 172 -12.11 -17.53 -15.59
CA LYS A 172 -12.69 -16.22 -15.96
C LYS A 172 -13.39 -15.48 -14.84
N ALA A 173 -14.22 -16.17 -14.05
CA ALA A 173 -14.91 -15.57 -12.92
C ALA A 173 -13.93 -15.08 -11.84
N THR A 174 -12.84 -15.82 -11.60
CA THR A 174 -11.76 -15.47 -10.67
C THR A 174 -10.96 -14.27 -11.17
N LEU A 175 -10.57 -14.27 -12.45
CA LEU A 175 -9.77 -13.18 -13.01
C LEU A 175 -10.51 -11.84 -12.99
N THR A 176 -11.78 -11.86 -13.40
CA THR A 176 -12.62 -10.66 -13.45
C THR A 176 -12.81 -10.03 -12.07
N ARG A 177 -13.11 -10.84 -11.05
CA ARG A 177 -13.26 -10.33 -9.67
C ARG A 177 -11.94 -9.91 -9.04
N PHE A 178 -10.83 -10.61 -9.34
CA PHE A 178 -9.51 -10.23 -8.84
C PHE A 178 -9.08 -8.89 -9.40
N PHE A 179 -9.40 -8.59 -10.66
CA PHE A 179 -9.21 -7.25 -11.21
C PHE A 179 -10.02 -6.21 -10.44
N ALA A 180 -11.32 -6.45 -10.20
CA ALA A 180 -12.16 -5.54 -9.44
C ALA A 180 -11.66 -5.30 -8.00
N PHE A 181 -11.28 -6.35 -7.28
CA PHE A 181 -10.71 -6.25 -5.93
C PHE A 181 -9.34 -5.57 -5.93
N HIS A 182 -8.46 -5.91 -6.89
CA HIS A 182 -7.17 -5.25 -7.04
C HIS A 182 -7.31 -3.75 -7.33
N PHE A 183 -8.34 -3.35 -8.06
CA PHE A 183 -8.60 -1.95 -8.36
C PHE A 183 -9.11 -1.16 -7.15
N ILE A 184 -10.05 -1.71 -6.37
CA ILE A 184 -10.66 -0.99 -5.23
C ILE A 184 -9.73 -0.92 -4.00
N LEU A 185 -8.93 -1.97 -3.74
CA LEU A 185 -8.14 -2.06 -2.51
C LEU A 185 -7.09 -0.95 -2.31
N PRO A 186 -6.36 -0.47 -3.33
CA PRO A 186 -5.45 0.67 -3.19
C PRO A 186 -6.13 1.93 -2.60
N PHE A 187 -7.40 2.17 -2.92
CA PHE A 187 -8.16 3.30 -2.34
C PHE A 187 -8.56 3.05 -0.89
N ILE A 188 -8.89 1.80 -0.54
CA ILE A 188 -9.11 1.39 0.85
C ILE A 188 -7.80 1.54 1.66
N ILE A 189 -6.65 1.16 1.09
CA ILE A 189 -5.32 1.34 1.68
C ILE A 189 -5.04 2.84 1.91
N ALA A 190 -5.38 3.72 0.95
CA ALA A 190 -5.22 5.16 1.12
C ALA A 190 -6.06 5.70 2.30
N ALA A 191 -7.32 5.24 2.44
CA ALA A 191 -8.16 5.62 3.58
C ALA A 191 -7.59 5.10 4.91
N LEU A 192 -7.13 3.85 4.96
CA LEU A 192 -6.47 3.27 6.14
C LEU A 192 -5.16 3.99 6.50
N ALA A 193 -4.39 4.45 5.51
CA ALA A 193 -3.18 5.23 5.73
C ALA A 193 -3.48 6.61 6.37
N ILE A 194 -4.59 7.25 6.01
CA ILE A 194 -5.06 8.47 6.69
C ILE A 194 -5.39 8.18 8.16
N VAL A 195 -6.10 7.08 8.44
CA VAL A 195 -6.40 6.66 9.83
C VAL A 195 -5.12 6.32 10.60
N HIS A 196 -4.15 5.68 9.95
CA HIS A 196 -2.84 5.38 10.53
C HIS A 196 -2.09 6.65 10.95
N LEU A 197 -2.05 7.66 10.08
CA LEU A 197 -1.43 8.95 10.36
C LEU A 197 -2.20 9.74 11.42
N LEU A 198 -3.54 9.65 11.44
CA LEU A 198 -4.36 10.28 12.47
C LEU A 198 -3.96 9.76 13.86
N PHE A 199 -3.89 8.44 14.06
CA PHE A 199 -3.46 7.88 15.35
C PHE A 199 -2.00 8.19 15.67
N LEU A 200 -1.12 8.24 14.66
CA LEU A 200 0.26 8.68 14.87
C LEU A 200 0.32 10.13 15.36
N HIS A 201 -0.54 11.01 14.84
CA HIS A 201 -0.56 12.43 15.23
C HIS A 201 -1.18 12.65 16.63
N GLU A 202 -1.91 11.69 17.20
CA GLU A 202 -2.35 11.75 18.61
C GLU A 202 -1.15 11.71 19.58
N THR A 203 -0.14 10.89 19.29
CA THR A 203 1.03 10.70 20.17
C THR A 203 2.28 11.46 19.71
N GLY A 204 2.37 11.76 18.40
CA GLY A 204 3.60 12.16 17.74
C GLY A 204 4.52 10.98 17.46
N SER A 205 5.62 11.25 16.73
CA SER A 205 6.62 10.24 16.38
C SER A 205 7.46 9.82 17.59
N ASN A 206 7.78 8.52 17.66
CA ASN A 206 8.88 8.02 18.49
C ASN A 206 10.24 8.47 17.91
N ASN A 207 11.34 8.18 18.60
CA ASN A 207 12.70 8.51 18.17
C ASN A 207 13.72 7.41 18.56
N PRO A 208 14.95 7.45 18.04
CA PRO A 208 15.91 6.37 18.22
C PRO A 208 16.33 6.05 19.67
N THR A 209 16.22 6.99 20.60
CA THR A 209 16.59 6.75 22.01
C THR A 209 15.46 6.12 22.83
N GLY A 210 14.23 6.13 22.31
CA GLY A 210 13.03 5.67 23.04
C GLY A 210 12.63 6.56 24.21
N LEU A 211 13.30 7.68 24.43
CA LEU A 211 12.99 8.64 25.49
C LEU A 211 11.99 9.70 25.01
N ASN A 212 11.33 10.38 25.94
CA ASN A 212 10.42 11.48 25.62
C ASN A 212 11.18 12.65 24.96
N SER A 213 10.76 13.02 23.75
CA SER A 213 11.39 14.07 22.94
C SER A 213 10.74 15.45 23.08
N ASN A 214 9.76 15.65 23.96
CA ASN A 214 9.04 16.93 24.09
C ASN A 214 9.94 18.13 24.41
N ALA A 215 11.09 17.89 25.05
CA ALA A 215 12.07 18.94 25.33
C ALA A 215 12.82 19.43 24.08
N ASP A 216 12.86 18.64 23.01
CA ASP A 216 13.60 18.96 21.78
C ASP A 216 12.85 18.48 20.53
N LYS A 217 11.98 19.37 20.02
CA LYS A 217 11.23 19.16 18.78
C LYS A 217 11.45 20.30 17.81
N PHE A 218 11.56 19.95 16.54
CA PHE A 218 11.59 20.90 15.43
C PHE A 218 10.28 20.85 14.64
N PRO A 219 9.89 21.95 13.97
CA PRO A 219 8.82 21.90 12.99
C PRO A 219 9.20 20.95 11.85
N PHE A 220 8.21 20.25 11.28
CA PHE A 220 8.47 19.30 10.21
C PHE A 220 9.06 19.97 8.97
N HIS A 221 8.55 21.15 8.61
CA HIS A 221 9.15 22.00 7.59
C HIS A 221 10.13 23.01 8.21
N PRO A 222 11.36 23.21 7.67
CA PRO A 222 11.89 22.59 6.45
C PRO A 222 12.60 21.24 6.67
N TYR A 223 12.91 20.88 7.92
CA TYR A 223 13.89 19.85 8.27
C TYR A 223 13.57 18.45 7.72
N TYR A 224 12.35 17.97 7.90
CA TYR A 224 11.93 16.65 7.43
C TYR A 224 11.23 16.70 6.08
N THR A 225 10.91 17.89 5.55
CA THR A 225 10.48 18.03 4.15
C THR A 225 11.64 17.89 3.17
N ILE A 226 12.84 18.35 3.54
CA ILE A 226 14.04 18.25 2.68
C ILE A 226 14.75 16.91 2.81
N LYS A 227 14.60 16.24 3.97
CA LYS A 227 15.21 14.96 4.29
C LYS A 227 14.41 13.79 3.72
#